data_AF-A0A6I8S1T1-F1
#
_entry.id   AF-A0A6I8S1T1-F1
#
_cell.length_a   1.000
_cell.length_b   1.000
_cell.length_c   1.000
_cell.angle_alpha   90.00
_cell.angle_beta   90.00
_cell.angle_gamma   90.00
#
_symmetry.space_group_name_H-M   'P 1'
#
loop_
_entity.id
_entity.type
_entity.pdbx_description
1 polymer ?
#
loop_
_entity_poly.entity_id
_entity_poly.type
_entity_poly.pdbx_seq_one_letter_code
_entity_poly.pdbx_strand_id
1 'polypeptide(L)'
;ITYSLVPLHYYSKNLLSSGELHPSPCKLCAFRCWQSHCPFCTGQDADSSASGVRYVRRSRQLGGSPAAQEESYFLNEYEKGRTPNPDILCNKHIKFNHFLSYAIDILGADAIATGHYARTSLEDEEIFQQKYIKSPQNLFRNRFEIRHDAKLLQAADRIKDQTFFLSQISQYALRKTIFPLGELTKDFVKKIAAEAGFHHVLKRKESMGICFIGERNFENFILEYLEAQPGNFVSAEDGKIMGRHKGWFLFTLGQRARIGGQRDAWFVVDKDVTTGNVYVAPTTDHPALYRDLLRTDRMHWLSEDPPGELVKNKMMECHFRFQHQMALVPCVLTLNQDGTVWATLVKPIRALTPGQFAVFYKGEECLGSGKILRLGPSVYTLQQGQHRMKSDANLSTEAVKERDPVT
;
A
#
# COMPACT_ATOMS: atom_id res chain seq x y z
N ILE A 1 5.90 -10.21 -19.42
CA ILE A 1 4.79 -10.92 -18.74
C ILE A 1 4.35 -12.06 -19.65
N THR A 2 4.26 -13.29 -19.14
CA THR A 2 3.69 -14.44 -19.87
C THR A 2 2.33 -14.80 -19.28
N TYR A 3 1.40 -15.27 -20.13
CA TYR A 3 0.01 -15.57 -19.78
C TYR A 3 -0.30 -17.05 -20.05
N SER A 4 -1.01 -17.69 -19.12
CA SER A 4 -1.65 -19.01 -19.32
C SER A 4 -3.16 -18.86 -19.16
N LEU A 5 -3.95 -19.55 -19.99
CA LEU A 5 -5.43 -19.47 -20.00
C LEU A 5 -6.06 -20.84 -19.78
N VAL A 6 -7.05 -20.90 -18.88
CA VAL A 6 -7.88 -22.10 -18.67
C VAL A 6 -9.37 -21.69 -18.69
N PRO A 7 -10.22 -22.33 -19.52
CA PRO A 7 -11.66 -22.05 -19.49
C PRO A 7 -12.30 -22.56 -18.19
N LEU A 8 -13.20 -21.76 -17.62
CA LEU A 8 -13.99 -22.05 -16.41
C LEU A 8 -15.42 -21.54 -16.58
N HIS A 9 -16.30 -21.85 -15.63
CA HIS A 9 -17.63 -21.25 -15.52
C HIS A 9 -17.71 -20.41 -14.25
N TYR A 10 -18.29 -19.20 -14.36
CA TYR A 10 -18.57 -18.32 -13.22
C TYR A 10 -20.07 -18.25 -12.97
N TYR A 11 -20.43 -18.19 -11.69
CA TYR A 11 -21.79 -18.07 -11.21
C TYR A 11 -21.90 -16.74 -10.44
N SER A 12 -22.77 -15.83 -10.92
CA SER A 12 -23.04 -14.53 -10.30
C SER A 12 -23.59 -14.70 -8.88
N LYS A 13 -23.31 -13.72 -8.00
CA LYS A 13 -23.76 -13.68 -6.60
C LYS A 13 -25.27 -13.82 -6.42
N ASN A 14 -26.09 -13.32 -7.35
CA ASN A 14 -27.55 -13.31 -7.21
C ASN A 14 -28.24 -14.62 -7.67
N LEU A 15 -27.52 -15.53 -8.34
CA LEU A 15 -28.11 -16.76 -8.93
C LEU A 15 -28.18 -17.95 -7.96
N LEU A 16 -27.62 -17.86 -6.75
CA LEU A 16 -27.78 -18.89 -5.72
C LEU A 16 -29.19 -18.91 -5.10
N SER A 17 -29.97 -17.84 -5.28
CA SER A 17 -31.32 -17.70 -4.71
C SER A 17 -32.47 -18.07 -5.66
N SER A 18 -32.25 -18.06 -6.98
CA SER A 18 -33.31 -18.15 -7.99
C SER A 18 -33.44 -19.51 -8.69
N GLY A 19 -32.59 -20.50 -8.41
CA GLY A 19 -32.73 -21.86 -8.93
C GLY A 19 -32.44 -22.05 -10.43
N GLU A 20 -32.21 -20.99 -11.20
CA GLU A 20 -31.80 -21.04 -12.60
C GLU A 20 -30.29 -20.77 -12.73
N LEU A 21 -29.49 -21.82 -12.82
CA LEU A 21 -28.04 -21.73 -13.05
C LEU A 21 -27.74 -21.60 -14.55
N HIS A 22 -27.62 -20.37 -15.06
CA HIS A 22 -27.00 -20.12 -16.35
C HIS A 22 -25.53 -19.71 -16.16
N PRO A 23 -24.55 -20.61 -16.40
CA PRO A 23 -23.15 -20.28 -16.20
C PRO A 23 -22.63 -19.32 -17.25
N SER A 24 -22.01 -18.21 -16.84
CA SER A 24 -21.26 -17.35 -17.76
C SER A 24 -19.89 -17.98 -18.05
N PRO A 25 -19.43 -17.99 -19.32
CA PRO A 25 -18.11 -18.50 -19.65
C PRO A 25 -17.02 -17.61 -19.02
N CYS A 26 -16.03 -18.24 -18.40
CA CYS A 26 -14.90 -17.57 -17.75
C CYS A 26 -13.56 -18.12 -18.24
N LYS A 27 -12.51 -17.32 -18.05
CA LYS A 27 -11.13 -17.70 -18.37
C LYS A 27 -10.24 -17.41 -17.15
N LEU A 28 -9.68 -18.44 -16.53
CA LEU A 28 -8.62 -18.29 -15.54
C LEU A 28 -7.34 -17.86 -16.25
N CYS A 29 -6.71 -16.81 -15.73
CA CYS A 29 -5.44 -16.30 -16.24
C CYS A 29 -4.38 -16.35 -15.15
N ALA A 30 -3.21 -16.91 -15.44
CA ALA A 30 -2.05 -16.89 -14.55
C ALA A 30 -0.92 -16.02 -15.12
N PHE A 31 -0.23 -15.27 -14.24
CA PHE A 31 0.77 -14.28 -14.63
C PHE A 31 2.13 -14.58 -14.02
N ARG A 32 3.17 -14.40 -14.84
CA ARG A 32 4.55 -14.29 -14.38
C ARG A 32 5.06 -12.87 -14.63
N CYS A 33 5.18 -12.10 -13.55
CA CYS A 33 5.61 -10.70 -13.59
C CYS A 33 7.13 -10.53 -13.47
N TRP A 34 7.85 -11.56 -13.02
CA TRP A 34 9.30 -11.51 -12.80
C TRP A 34 10.04 -12.70 -13.43
N GLN A 35 11.20 -12.43 -14.02
CA GLN A 35 12.16 -13.46 -14.41
C GLN A 35 13.07 -13.76 -13.22
N SER A 36 12.81 -14.85 -12.52
CA SER A 36 13.76 -15.37 -11.54
C SER A 36 14.97 -15.94 -12.27
N HIS A 37 16.18 -15.52 -11.91
CA HIS A 37 17.44 -16.22 -12.26
C HIS A 37 17.51 -17.64 -11.63
N CYS A 38 16.48 -18.05 -10.88
CA CYS A 38 16.30 -19.40 -10.38
C CYS A 38 15.49 -20.25 -11.38
N PRO A 39 16.01 -21.39 -11.86
CA PRO A 39 15.30 -22.29 -12.78
C PRO A 39 14.08 -23.00 -12.16
N PHE A 40 13.81 -22.82 -10.86
CA PHE A 40 12.78 -23.55 -10.10
C PHE A 40 11.69 -22.68 -9.42
N CYS A 41 11.65 -21.35 -9.60
CA CYS A 41 10.64 -20.54 -8.92
C CYS A 41 9.24 -20.62 -9.55
N THR A 42 8.39 -21.43 -8.90
CA THR A 42 6.97 -21.21 -8.53
C THR A 42 6.08 -20.53 -9.57
N GLY A 43 5.59 -21.33 -10.52
CA GLY A 43 4.51 -20.95 -11.43
C GLY A 43 3.73 -22.16 -11.98
N GLN A 44 3.80 -23.33 -11.32
CA GLN A 44 3.30 -24.59 -11.86
C GLN A 44 1.83 -24.90 -11.51
N ASP A 45 1.14 -24.09 -10.72
CA ASP A 45 -0.07 -24.56 -10.02
C ASP A 45 -1.40 -23.99 -10.50
N ALA A 46 -1.40 -22.90 -11.29
CA ALA A 46 -2.60 -22.60 -12.07
C ALA A 46 -2.92 -23.74 -13.07
N ASP A 47 -1.90 -24.53 -13.42
CA ASP A 47 -1.99 -25.68 -14.31
C ASP A 47 -2.48 -26.97 -13.63
N SER A 48 -2.42 -27.13 -12.30
CA SER A 48 -2.81 -28.41 -11.65
C SER A 48 -4.30 -28.49 -11.31
N SER A 49 -4.98 -27.35 -11.19
CA SER A 49 -6.45 -27.26 -11.13
C SER A 49 -7.12 -27.37 -12.51
N ALA A 50 -6.34 -27.41 -13.58
CA ALA A 50 -6.79 -27.48 -14.96
C ALA A 50 -6.30 -28.80 -15.57
N SER A 51 -7.20 -29.71 -15.92
CA SER A 51 -6.86 -31.03 -16.45
C SER A 51 -5.92 -30.95 -17.69
N GLY A 52 -4.68 -31.37 -17.49
CA GLY A 52 -3.71 -31.94 -18.45
C GLY A 52 -3.67 -31.41 -19.88
N VAL A 53 -2.79 -30.44 -20.18
CA VAL A 53 -2.32 -30.16 -21.55
C VAL A 53 -0.84 -29.71 -21.52
N ARG A 54 0.00 -30.28 -22.41
CA ARG A 54 1.42 -29.87 -22.58
C ARG A 54 1.52 -28.55 -23.33
N TYR A 55 2.37 -27.64 -22.86
CA TYR A 55 2.57 -26.30 -23.43
C TYR A 55 3.72 -26.22 -24.43
N VAL A 56 3.49 -25.49 -25.54
CA VAL A 56 4.54 -24.97 -26.43
C VAL A 56 4.93 -23.56 -25.97
N ARG A 57 6.22 -23.37 -25.70
CA ARG A 57 6.83 -22.16 -25.12
C ARG A 57 7.15 -21.15 -26.24
N ARG A 58 6.62 -19.92 -26.17
CA ARG A 58 7.16 -18.76 -26.92
C ARG A 58 7.36 -17.58 -25.98
N SER A 59 8.62 -17.23 -25.73
CA SER A 59 9.03 -15.99 -25.06
C SER A 59 9.31 -14.92 -26.10
N ARG A 60 8.65 -13.74 -26.00
CA ARG A 60 9.15 -12.50 -26.60
C ARG A 60 9.73 -11.63 -25.48
N GLN A 61 11.01 -11.28 -25.60
CA GLN A 61 11.60 -10.18 -24.84
C GLN A 61 11.09 -8.87 -25.41
N LEU A 62 10.56 -8.01 -24.54
CA LEU A 62 10.33 -6.59 -24.84
C LEU A 62 11.14 -5.79 -23.81
N GLY A 63 12.17 -5.10 -24.28
CA GLY A 63 12.80 -4.03 -23.50
C GLY A 63 11.80 -2.89 -23.29
N GLY A 64 11.79 -2.30 -22.09
CA GLY A 64 10.85 -1.22 -21.72
C GLY A 64 9.56 -1.67 -21.02
N SER A 65 9.57 -2.82 -20.33
CA SER A 65 8.37 -3.36 -19.69
C SER A 65 7.93 -2.57 -18.42
N PRO A 66 6.62 -2.49 -18.11
CA PRO A 66 6.08 -1.82 -16.92
C PRO A 66 6.69 -2.32 -15.60
N ALA A 67 7.02 -3.61 -15.51
CA ALA A 67 7.68 -4.19 -14.35
C ALA A 67 9.08 -3.58 -14.09
N ALA A 68 9.81 -3.20 -15.15
CA ALA A 68 11.12 -2.55 -15.01
C ALA A 68 10.98 -1.09 -14.52
N GLN A 69 9.89 -0.42 -14.86
CA GLN A 69 9.59 0.92 -14.33
C GLN A 69 9.24 0.86 -12.84
N GLU A 70 8.46 -0.14 -12.42
CA GLU A 70 8.16 -0.38 -10.99
C GLU A 70 9.42 -0.70 -10.19
N GLU A 71 10.32 -1.53 -10.73
CA GLU A 71 11.61 -1.85 -10.12
C GLU A 71 12.49 -0.61 -9.96
N SER A 72 12.65 0.20 -11.01
CA SER A 72 13.43 1.43 -10.95
C SER A 72 12.86 2.43 -9.94
N TYR A 73 11.54 2.57 -9.89
CA TYR A 73 10.87 3.39 -8.88
C TYR A 73 11.15 2.87 -7.47
N PHE A 74 11.03 1.56 -7.26
CA PHE A 74 11.25 0.92 -5.97
C PHE A 74 12.66 1.19 -5.44
N LEU A 75 13.69 1.00 -6.28
CA LEU A 75 15.09 1.26 -5.92
C LEU A 75 15.35 2.74 -5.59
N ASN A 76 14.82 3.66 -6.43
CA ASN A 76 14.96 5.10 -6.23
C ASN A 76 14.31 5.61 -4.94
N GLU A 77 13.21 4.99 -4.48
CA GLU A 77 12.62 5.35 -3.18
C GLU A 77 13.53 4.94 -2.02
N TYR A 78 14.17 3.77 -2.09
CA TYR A 78 15.14 3.32 -1.09
C TYR A 78 16.38 4.21 -1.04
N GLU A 79 16.94 4.57 -2.20
CA GLU A 79 18.07 5.52 -2.29
C GLU A 79 17.76 6.83 -1.58
N LYS A 80 16.54 7.36 -1.76
CA LYS A 80 16.05 8.57 -1.09
C LYS A 80 15.68 8.36 0.39
N GLY A 81 16.05 7.23 0.97
CA GLY A 81 15.82 6.92 2.38
C GLY A 81 14.36 6.69 2.74
N ARG A 82 13.50 6.36 1.77
CA ARG A 82 12.10 6.02 2.01
C ARG A 82 11.90 4.50 1.96
N THR A 83 10.78 4.03 2.52
CA THR A 83 10.41 2.61 2.47
C THR A 83 9.17 2.47 1.57
N PRO A 84 9.31 2.13 0.29
CA PRO A 84 8.19 2.01 -0.65
C PRO A 84 7.26 0.82 -0.32
N ASN A 85 6.04 0.88 -0.84
CA ASN A 85 5.10 -0.25 -0.83
C ASN A 85 4.92 -0.80 -2.27
N PRO A 86 5.66 -1.85 -2.66
CA PRO A 86 5.60 -2.41 -4.01
C PRO A 86 4.26 -3.06 -4.38
N ASP A 87 3.53 -3.60 -3.40
CA ASP A 87 2.31 -4.37 -3.67
C ASP A 87 1.16 -3.45 -4.11
N ILE A 88 1.07 -2.24 -3.55
CA ILE A 88 0.14 -1.20 -4.01
C ILE A 88 0.39 -0.85 -5.48
N LEU A 89 1.66 -0.73 -5.88
CA LEU A 89 2.03 -0.36 -7.25
C LEU A 89 1.80 -1.50 -8.22
N CYS A 90 2.18 -2.72 -7.86
CA CYS A 90 1.89 -3.92 -8.65
C CYS A 90 0.38 -4.07 -8.92
N ASN A 91 -0.47 -3.81 -7.92
CA ASN A 91 -1.90 -3.75 -8.15
C ASN A 91 -2.26 -2.62 -9.13
N LYS A 92 -1.79 -1.39 -8.90
CA LYS A 92 -2.06 -0.22 -9.74
C LYS A 92 -1.69 -0.41 -11.22
N HIS A 93 -0.45 -0.81 -11.51
CA HIS A 93 0.06 -0.84 -12.88
C HIS A 93 -0.04 -2.23 -13.52
N ILE A 94 0.22 -3.30 -12.78
CA ILE A 94 0.23 -4.65 -13.37
C ILE A 94 -1.17 -5.28 -13.35
N LYS A 95 -1.74 -5.54 -12.17
CA LYS A 95 -2.98 -6.33 -12.07
C LYS A 95 -4.20 -5.58 -12.58
N PHE A 96 -4.36 -4.31 -12.22
CA PHE A 96 -5.55 -3.52 -12.53
C PHE A 96 -5.36 -2.54 -13.69
N ASN A 97 -4.24 -2.63 -14.41
CA ASN A 97 -4.03 -1.85 -15.63
C ASN A 97 -3.56 -2.73 -16.78
N HIS A 98 -2.33 -3.27 -16.75
CA HIS A 98 -1.85 -4.11 -17.86
C HIS A 98 -2.64 -5.40 -18.06
N PHE A 99 -2.92 -6.14 -16.98
CA PHE A 99 -3.74 -7.34 -17.08
C PHE A 99 -5.18 -7.00 -17.47
N LEU A 100 -5.79 -5.99 -16.85
CA LEU A 100 -7.12 -5.55 -17.23
C LEU A 100 -7.20 -5.22 -18.72
N SER A 101 -6.28 -4.40 -19.25
CA SER A 101 -6.25 -4.03 -20.67
C SER A 101 -6.09 -5.27 -21.56
N TYR A 102 -5.24 -6.22 -21.18
CA TYR A 102 -5.10 -7.48 -21.90
C TYR A 102 -6.40 -8.31 -21.88
N ALA A 103 -7.04 -8.43 -20.72
CA ALA A 103 -8.29 -9.19 -20.58
C ALA A 103 -9.41 -8.59 -21.45
N ILE A 104 -9.59 -7.27 -21.39
CA ILE A 104 -10.65 -6.59 -22.13
C ILE A 104 -10.32 -6.55 -23.64
N ASP A 105 -9.17 -6.01 -24.01
CA ASP A 105 -8.88 -5.68 -25.42
C ASP A 105 -8.42 -6.89 -26.25
N ILE A 106 -7.78 -7.89 -25.62
CA ILE A 106 -7.23 -9.06 -26.32
C ILE A 106 -8.08 -10.31 -26.10
N LEU A 107 -8.52 -10.57 -24.87
CA LEU A 107 -9.33 -11.76 -24.58
C LEU A 107 -10.83 -11.55 -24.82
N GLY A 108 -11.27 -10.29 -25.01
CA GLY A 108 -12.67 -9.91 -25.17
C GLY A 108 -13.48 -10.11 -23.90
N ALA A 109 -12.87 -10.02 -22.72
CA ALA A 109 -13.58 -10.15 -21.45
C ALA A 109 -14.40 -8.89 -21.14
N ASP A 110 -15.53 -9.05 -20.45
CA ASP A 110 -16.34 -7.92 -19.99
C ASP A 110 -15.79 -7.27 -18.72
N ALA A 111 -15.14 -8.08 -17.88
CA ALA A 111 -14.58 -7.73 -16.59
C ALA A 111 -13.49 -8.74 -16.16
N ILE A 112 -12.74 -8.41 -15.10
CA ILE A 112 -11.83 -9.33 -14.42
C ILE A 112 -12.37 -9.67 -13.02
N ALA A 113 -12.06 -10.87 -12.53
CA ALA A 113 -12.30 -11.25 -11.14
C ALA A 113 -10.97 -11.51 -10.44
N THR A 114 -10.86 -11.12 -9.18
CA THR A 114 -9.63 -11.35 -8.39
C THR A 114 -9.94 -11.95 -7.02
N GLY A 115 -9.03 -12.75 -6.49
CA GLY A 115 -9.12 -13.31 -5.14
C GLY A 115 -8.83 -12.30 -4.02
N HIS A 116 -8.98 -10.99 -4.27
CA HIS A 116 -8.78 -9.99 -3.22
C HIS A 116 -10.00 -9.96 -2.29
N TYR A 117 -9.75 -9.87 -1.00
CA TYR A 117 -10.76 -9.60 0.02
C TYR A 117 -11.05 -8.10 0.02
N ALA A 118 -11.99 -7.70 -0.83
CA ALA A 118 -12.50 -6.34 -0.93
C ALA A 118 -13.92 -6.38 -1.49
N ARG A 119 -14.65 -5.28 -1.35
CA ARG A 119 -16.00 -5.13 -1.92
C ARG A 119 -16.05 -3.93 -2.86
N THR A 120 -17.05 -3.92 -3.72
CA THR A 120 -17.34 -2.80 -4.62
C THR A 120 -18.82 -2.45 -4.47
N SER A 121 -19.18 -1.19 -4.67
CA SER A 121 -20.59 -0.76 -4.63
C SER A 121 -21.40 -1.16 -5.86
N LEU A 122 -20.76 -1.70 -6.89
CA LEU A 122 -21.44 -2.22 -8.08
C LEU A 122 -21.84 -3.68 -7.88
N GLU A 123 -23.03 -4.02 -8.33
CA GLU A 123 -23.45 -5.41 -8.42
C GLU A 123 -22.80 -6.10 -9.63
N ASP A 124 -22.64 -7.42 -9.57
CA ASP A 124 -21.98 -8.17 -10.63
C ASP A 124 -22.73 -8.02 -11.97
N GLU A 125 -24.07 -8.02 -11.94
CA GLU A 125 -24.92 -7.75 -13.13
C GLU A 125 -24.64 -6.38 -13.76
N GLU A 126 -24.50 -5.34 -12.95
CA GLU A 126 -24.21 -3.99 -13.43
C GLU A 126 -22.86 -3.94 -14.15
N ILE A 127 -21.87 -4.70 -13.68
CA ILE A 127 -20.54 -4.79 -14.30
C ILE A 127 -20.62 -5.42 -15.70
N PHE A 128 -21.37 -6.52 -15.85
CA PHE A 128 -21.54 -7.22 -17.12
C PHE A 128 -22.37 -6.42 -18.13
N GLN A 129 -23.34 -5.63 -17.68
CA GLN A 129 -24.19 -4.82 -18.56
C GLN A 129 -23.50 -3.54 -19.08
N GLN A 130 -22.30 -3.20 -18.58
CA GLN A 130 -21.56 -2.05 -19.08
C GLN A 130 -21.12 -2.27 -20.52
N LYS A 131 -21.82 -1.63 -21.47
CA LYS A 131 -21.42 -1.59 -22.89
C LYS A 131 -19.95 -1.19 -23.00
N TYR A 132 -19.16 -2.01 -23.69
CA TYR A 132 -17.77 -1.67 -24.01
C TYR A 132 -17.75 -0.46 -24.94
N ILE A 133 -17.31 0.68 -24.41
CA ILE A 133 -17.02 1.87 -25.19
C ILE A 133 -15.50 1.95 -25.28
N LYS A 134 -14.93 1.74 -26.47
CA LYS A 134 -13.50 1.97 -26.71
C LYS A 134 -13.16 3.36 -26.21
N SER A 135 -12.13 3.47 -25.37
CA SER A 135 -11.58 4.77 -24.98
C SER A 135 -11.36 5.61 -26.24
N PRO A 136 -12.02 6.78 -26.39
CA PRO A 136 -11.78 7.62 -27.55
C PRO A 136 -10.31 8.03 -27.55
N GLN A 137 -9.66 7.93 -28.71
CA GLN A 137 -8.24 8.28 -28.90
C GLN A 137 -8.00 9.81 -28.85
N ASN A 138 -9.05 10.61 -28.64
CA ASN A 138 -8.99 12.06 -28.64
C ASN A 138 -9.02 12.63 -27.22
N LEU A 139 -8.28 13.73 -26.99
CA LEU A 139 -8.10 14.43 -25.71
C LEU A 139 -9.39 14.94 -25.02
N PHE A 140 -10.56 14.76 -25.62
CA PHE A 140 -11.83 15.17 -25.03
C PHE A 140 -12.53 13.97 -24.39
N ARG A 141 -12.33 13.82 -23.08
CA ARG A 141 -13.23 13.02 -22.22
C ARG A 141 -14.65 13.50 -22.47
N ASN A 142 -15.51 12.64 -23.02
CA ASN A 142 -16.93 12.94 -23.17
C ASN A 142 -17.52 13.28 -21.79
N ARG A 143 -17.82 14.56 -21.57
CA ARG A 143 -18.41 15.12 -20.33
C ARG A 143 -19.80 14.55 -20.00
N PHE A 144 -20.39 13.75 -20.90
CA PHE A 144 -21.77 13.29 -20.85
C PHE A 144 -21.95 11.80 -20.52
N GLU A 145 -20.87 11.03 -20.34
CA GLU A 145 -21.02 9.68 -19.77
C GLU A 145 -21.19 9.80 -18.26
N ILE A 146 -22.45 9.80 -17.80
CA ILE A 146 -22.79 9.58 -16.40
C ILE A 146 -22.42 8.13 -16.07
N ARG A 147 -21.15 7.89 -15.76
CA ARG A 147 -20.72 6.64 -15.13
C ARG A 147 -20.94 6.85 -13.65
N HIS A 148 -21.91 6.16 -13.07
CA HIS A 148 -22.00 6.05 -11.61
C HIS A 148 -20.66 5.55 -11.10
N ASP A 149 -20.07 6.32 -10.19
CA ASP A 149 -18.78 6.03 -9.63
C ASP A 149 -18.90 4.78 -8.73
N ALA A 150 -18.07 3.78 -9.03
CA ALA A 150 -17.90 2.65 -8.14
C ALA A 150 -17.13 3.10 -6.90
N LYS A 151 -17.50 2.55 -5.74
CA LYS A 151 -16.81 2.73 -4.47
C LYS A 151 -16.08 1.45 -4.10
N LEU A 152 -14.84 1.58 -3.62
CA LEU A 152 -14.10 0.47 -3.05
C LEU A 152 -14.46 0.36 -1.57
N LEU A 153 -15.01 -0.78 -1.16
CA LEU A 153 -15.51 -1.01 0.18
C LEU A 153 -14.66 -2.06 0.88
N GLN A 154 -14.49 -1.91 2.20
CA GLN A 154 -13.81 -2.91 3.02
C GLN A 154 -14.51 -4.27 2.97
N ALA A 155 -13.72 -5.34 3.01
CA ALA A 155 -14.26 -6.70 3.07
C ALA A 155 -15.04 -6.98 4.37
N ALA A 156 -15.95 -7.95 4.33
CA ALA A 156 -16.62 -8.48 5.51
C ALA A 156 -15.59 -9.07 6.50
N ASP A 157 -14.58 -9.78 6.00
CA ASP A 157 -13.42 -10.23 6.78
C ASP A 157 -12.43 -9.07 7.00
N ARG A 158 -12.56 -8.39 8.14
CA ARG A 158 -11.70 -7.23 8.50
C ARG A 158 -10.23 -7.60 8.68
N ILE A 159 -9.92 -8.83 9.04
CA ILE A 159 -8.54 -9.30 9.23
C ILE A 159 -7.86 -9.49 7.88
N LYS A 160 -8.63 -9.95 6.87
CA LYS A 160 -8.13 -10.16 5.51
C LYS A 160 -8.40 -8.99 4.56
N ASP A 161 -9.05 -7.92 4.99
CA ASP A 161 -9.42 -6.75 4.17
C ASP A 161 -8.24 -6.12 3.40
N GLN A 162 -8.19 -6.36 2.09
CA GLN A 162 -7.11 -5.97 1.19
C GLN A 162 -7.33 -4.63 0.50
N THR A 163 -8.34 -3.84 0.88
CA THR A 163 -8.58 -2.50 0.30
C THR A 163 -7.37 -1.57 0.42
N PHE A 164 -6.53 -1.75 1.44
CA PHE A 164 -5.25 -1.04 1.58
C PHE A 164 -4.40 -1.14 0.31
N PHE A 165 -4.23 -2.35 -0.22
CA PHE A 165 -3.41 -2.62 -1.41
C PHE A 165 -4.08 -2.22 -2.71
N LEU A 166 -5.40 -1.99 -2.69
CA LEU A 166 -6.20 -1.59 -3.85
C LEU A 166 -6.46 -0.08 -3.89
N SER A 167 -5.96 0.68 -2.90
CA SER A 167 -6.24 2.11 -2.73
C SER A 167 -5.77 3.03 -3.86
N GLN A 168 -5.00 2.51 -4.82
CA GLN A 168 -4.46 3.25 -5.97
C GLN A 168 -5.00 2.77 -7.33
N ILE A 169 -5.94 1.82 -7.37
CA ILE A 169 -6.50 1.35 -8.64
C ILE A 169 -7.30 2.45 -9.32
N SER A 170 -7.38 2.44 -10.65
CA SER A 170 -8.17 3.44 -11.36
C SER A 170 -9.67 3.18 -11.22
N GLN A 171 -10.47 4.24 -11.34
CA GLN A 171 -11.92 4.11 -11.35
C GLN A 171 -12.43 3.25 -12.51
N TYR A 172 -11.77 3.31 -13.66
CA TYR A 172 -12.03 2.41 -14.78
C TYR A 172 -11.83 0.94 -14.39
N ALA A 173 -10.73 0.64 -13.70
CA ALA A 173 -10.43 -0.71 -13.26
C ALA A 173 -11.40 -1.22 -12.20
N LEU A 174 -11.75 -0.39 -11.22
CA LEU A 174 -12.73 -0.75 -10.20
C LEU A 174 -14.09 -1.11 -10.83
N ARG A 175 -14.55 -0.32 -11.80
CA ARG A 175 -15.82 -0.58 -12.53
C ARG A 175 -15.81 -1.85 -13.38
N LYS A 176 -14.62 -2.40 -13.68
CA LYS A 176 -14.40 -3.60 -14.50
C LYS A 176 -13.83 -4.76 -13.69
N THR A 177 -13.95 -4.71 -12.36
CA THR A 177 -13.44 -5.72 -11.45
C THR A 177 -14.55 -6.28 -10.56
N ILE A 178 -14.57 -7.61 -10.44
CA ILE A 178 -15.37 -8.36 -9.48
C ILE A 178 -14.48 -8.86 -8.35
N PHE A 179 -14.98 -8.76 -7.10
CA PHE A 179 -14.35 -9.31 -5.90
C PHE A 179 -15.24 -10.40 -5.30
N PRO A 180 -15.07 -11.68 -5.69
CA PRO A 180 -15.94 -12.76 -5.22
C PRO A 180 -15.80 -13.07 -3.73
N LEU A 181 -14.64 -12.76 -3.14
CA LEU A 181 -14.34 -13.07 -1.73
C LEU A 181 -14.75 -11.95 -0.76
N GLY A 182 -15.31 -10.84 -1.27
CA GLY A 182 -15.56 -9.64 -0.48
C GLY A 182 -16.50 -9.81 0.71
N GLU A 183 -17.49 -10.71 0.58
CA GLU A 183 -18.48 -11.02 1.62
C GLU A 183 -18.14 -12.27 2.44
N LEU A 184 -17.03 -12.95 2.12
CA LEU A 184 -16.70 -14.24 2.70
C LEU A 184 -15.55 -14.09 3.71
N THR A 185 -15.65 -14.85 4.80
CA THR A 185 -14.51 -15.03 5.71
C THR A 185 -13.53 -16.04 5.15
N LYS A 186 -12.25 -15.91 5.51
CA LYS A 186 -11.22 -16.85 5.05
C LYS A 186 -11.55 -18.30 5.39
N ASP A 187 -12.11 -18.54 6.56
CA ASP A 187 -12.46 -19.88 7.02
C ASP A 187 -13.62 -20.46 6.21
N PHE A 188 -14.59 -19.63 5.85
CA PHE A 188 -15.68 -20.05 4.96
C PHE A 188 -15.16 -20.36 3.55
N VAL A 189 -14.23 -19.55 3.01
CA VAL A 189 -13.57 -19.84 1.73
C VAL A 189 -12.81 -21.17 1.78
N LYS A 190 -12.13 -21.49 2.89
CA LYS A 190 -11.46 -22.79 3.06
C LYS A 190 -12.46 -23.94 3.10
N LYS A 191 -13.64 -23.74 3.72
CA LYS A 191 -14.71 -24.73 3.76
C LYS A 191 -15.25 -25.01 2.36
N ILE A 192 -15.58 -23.98 1.58
CA ILE A 192 -16.01 -24.11 0.17
C ILE A 192 -14.94 -24.87 -0.63
N ALA A 193 -13.67 -24.50 -0.47
CA ALA A 193 -12.58 -25.17 -1.18
C ALA A 193 -12.45 -26.65 -0.79
N ALA A 194 -12.65 -27.00 0.49
CA ALA A 194 -12.66 -28.39 0.94
C ALA A 194 -13.83 -29.19 0.33
N GLU A 195 -15.03 -28.62 0.36
CA GLU A 195 -16.25 -29.25 -0.20
C GLU A 195 -16.15 -29.45 -1.71
N ALA A 196 -15.47 -28.55 -2.42
CA ALA A 196 -15.19 -28.66 -3.84
C ALA A 196 -13.96 -29.55 -4.17
N GLY A 197 -13.37 -30.23 -3.18
CA GLY A 197 -12.26 -31.18 -3.38
C GLY A 197 -10.86 -30.56 -3.51
N PHE A 198 -10.69 -29.26 -3.26
CA PHE A 198 -9.40 -28.54 -3.35
C PHE A 198 -8.52 -28.71 -2.09
N HIS A 199 -8.52 -29.89 -1.47
CA HIS A 199 -7.77 -30.13 -0.22
C HIS A 199 -6.25 -29.90 -0.34
N HIS A 200 -5.68 -30.08 -1.53
CA HIS A 200 -4.26 -29.85 -1.79
C HIS A 200 -3.88 -28.37 -1.69
N VAL A 201 -4.80 -27.46 -2.02
CA VAL A 201 -4.60 -26.01 -1.91
C VAL A 201 -4.60 -25.58 -0.44
N LEU A 202 -5.45 -26.21 0.38
CA LEU A 202 -5.58 -25.90 1.80
C LEU A 202 -4.31 -26.19 2.63
N LYS A 203 -3.47 -27.11 2.17
CA LYS A 203 -2.21 -27.47 2.83
C LYS A 203 -1.09 -26.45 2.57
N ARG A 204 -1.28 -25.52 1.64
CA ARG A 204 -0.24 -24.56 1.26
C ARG A 204 -0.23 -23.37 2.21
N LYS A 205 0.98 -22.94 2.56
CA LYS A 205 1.18 -21.69 3.28
C LYS A 205 0.83 -20.51 2.37
N GLU A 206 0.22 -19.48 2.95
CA GLU A 206 -0.04 -18.24 2.23
C GLU A 206 1.31 -17.61 1.84
N SER A 207 1.38 -17.05 0.63
CA SER A 207 2.56 -16.31 0.20
C SER A 207 2.69 -15.03 1.03
N MET A 208 3.74 -14.96 1.83
CA MET A 208 4.08 -13.80 2.65
C MET A 208 5.30 -13.10 2.04
N GLY A 209 5.33 -11.77 2.08
CA GLY A 209 6.43 -10.95 1.55
C GLY A 209 6.07 -10.17 0.29
N ILE A 210 7.03 -9.39 -0.22
CA ILE A 210 6.87 -8.56 -1.41
C ILE A 210 6.61 -9.45 -2.63
N CYS A 211 5.54 -9.14 -3.39
CA CYS A 211 4.99 -10.01 -4.44
C CYS A 211 6.02 -10.56 -5.45
N PHE A 212 7.10 -9.82 -5.74
CA PHE A 212 8.13 -10.23 -6.72
C PHE A 212 9.44 -10.74 -6.11
N ILE A 213 9.72 -10.45 -4.84
CA ILE A 213 10.96 -10.89 -4.17
C ILE A 213 10.81 -12.33 -3.65
N GLY A 214 9.62 -12.68 -3.16
CA GLY A 214 9.36 -13.95 -2.49
C GLY A 214 10.03 -14.01 -1.11
N GLU A 215 10.46 -15.21 -0.70
CA GLU A 215 10.99 -15.49 0.66
C GLU A 215 12.47 -15.14 0.86
N ARG A 216 13.08 -14.29 0.01
CA ARG A 216 14.52 -13.96 0.08
C ARG A 216 14.84 -13.01 1.24
N ASN A 217 16.09 -13.06 1.70
CA ASN A 217 16.61 -12.06 2.64
C ASN A 217 16.67 -10.68 1.97
N PHE A 218 15.97 -9.69 2.55
CA PHE A 218 15.82 -8.35 1.97
C PHE A 218 17.14 -7.59 1.88
N GLU A 219 18.02 -7.69 2.89
CA GLU A 219 19.33 -7.00 2.89
C GLU A 219 20.20 -7.49 1.74
N ASN A 220 20.28 -8.80 1.54
CA ASN A 220 21.05 -9.37 0.44
C ASN A 220 20.45 -8.94 -0.91
N PHE A 221 19.12 -9.00 -1.05
CA PHE A 221 18.44 -8.59 -2.26
C PHE A 221 18.73 -7.13 -2.63
N ILE A 222 18.56 -6.19 -1.70
CA ILE A 222 18.70 -4.76 -2.04
C ILE A 222 20.17 -4.39 -2.34
N LEU A 223 21.13 -5.08 -1.73
CA LEU A 223 22.57 -4.89 -1.99
C LEU A 223 23.04 -5.48 -3.34
N GLU A 224 22.22 -6.30 -4.01
CA GLU A 224 22.48 -6.70 -5.40
C GLU A 224 22.25 -5.53 -6.38
N TYR A 225 21.47 -4.52 -5.98
CA TYR A 225 21.06 -3.40 -6.83
C TYR A 225 21.62 -2.05 -6.38
N LEU A 226 21.75 -1.83 -5.07
CA LEU A 226 22.26 -0.59 -4.49
C LEU A 226 23.63 -0.82 -3.86
N GLU A 227 24.60 0.04 -4.21
CA GLU A 227 25.91 0.02 -3.58
C GLU A 227 25.81 0.36 -2.08
N ALA A 228 26.59 -0.35 -1.26
CA ALA A 228 26.66 -0.06 0.16
C ALA A 228 27.19 1.37 0.41
N GLN A 229 26.47 2.14 1.21
CA GLN A 229 26.82 3.50 1.61
C GLN A 229 26.95 3.56 3.14
N PRO A 230 28.13 3.22 3.71
CA PRO A 230 28.28 3.10 5.15
C PRO A 230 28.01 4.41 5.88
N GLY A 231 27.35 4.32 7.04
CA GLY A 231 26.99 5.46 7.87
C GLY A 231 26.99 5.10 9.35
N ASN A 232 26.66 6.07 10.20
CA ASN A 232 26.66 5.89 11.65
C ASN A 232 25.23 5.75 12.20
N PHE A 233 25.10 4.91 13.22
CA PHE A 233 23.98 5.02 14.14
C PHE A 233 24.26 6.16 15.13
N VAL A 234 23.33 7.10 15.23
CA VAL A 234 23.44 8.28 16.11
C VAL A 234 22.27 8.28 17.09
N SER A 235 22.54 8.42 18.37
CA SER A 235 21.49 8.55 19.39
C SER A 235 20.73 9.86 19.21
N ALA A 236 19.39 9.77 19.15
CA ALA A 236 18.52 10.93 18.97
C ALA A 236 18.41 11.81 20.22
N GLU A 237 18.84 11.33 21.39
CA GLU A 237 18.76 12.07 22.66
C GLU A 237 19.98 12.97 22.88
N ASP A 238 21.19 12.44 22.66
CA ASP A 238 22.46 13.09 23.01
C ASP A 238 23.42 13.27 21.82
N GLY A 239 23.06 12.78 20.63
CA GLY A 239 23.90 12.86 19.43
C GLY A 239 25.10 11.90 19.44
N LYS A 240 25.18 10.98 20.39
CA LYS A 240 26.32 10.04 20.50
C LYS A 240 26.33 9.04 19.34
N ILE A 241 27.51 8.77 18.79
CA ILE A 241 27.71 7.70 17.81
C ILE A 241 27.65 6.34 18.53
N MET A 242 26.68 5.52 18.15
CA MET A 242 26.36 4.23 18.78
C MET A 242 26.94 3.03 18.01
N GLY A 243 27.30 3.22 16.74
CA GLY A 243 27.85 2.16 15.89
C GLY A 243 27.83 2.54 14.41
N ARG A 244 28.10 1.57 13.53
CA ARG A 244 28.10 1.74 12.07
C ARG A 244 27.12 0.79 11.39
N HIS A 245 26.66 1.17 10.20
CA HIS A 245 25.82 0.33 9.34
C HIS A 245 26.28 0.40 7.87
N LYS A 246 25.74 -0.48 7.02
CA LYS A 246 26.09 -0.59 5.59
C LYS A 246 25.33 0.37 4.66
N GLY A 247 24.22 0.95 5.12
CA GLY A 247 23.42 1.87 4.31
C GLY A 247 22.11 2.26 4.99
N TRP A 248 21.69 3.52 4.89
CA TRP A 248 20.43 4.00 5.48
C TRP A 248 19.20 3.33 4.85
N PHE A 249 19.31 2.91 3.59
CA PHE A 249 18.25 2.23 2.83
C PHE A 249 17.92 0.82 3.36
N LEU A 250 18.77 0.25 4.23
CA LEU A 250 18.53 -1.03 4.90
C LEU A 250 17.58 -0.93 6.11
N PHE A 251 17.23 0.31 6.49
CA PHE A 251 16.49 0.57 7.72
C PHE A 251 15.17 1.28 7.46
N THR A 252 14.13 0.84 8.14
CA THR A 252 12.82 1.48 8.17
C THR A 252 12.56 2.10 9.54
N LEU A 253 11.81 3.21 9.60
CA LEU A 253 11.46 3.82 10.88
C LEU A 253 10.71 2.80 11.77
N GLY A 254 11.01 2.81 13.06
CA GLY A 254 10.49 1.84 14.03
C GLY A 254 11.12 0.45 13.99
N GLN A 255 12.04 0.17 13.06
CA GLN A 255 12.81 -1.08 13.04
C GLN A 255 13.82 -1.10 14.19
N ARG A 256 14.00 -2.25 14.83
CA ARG A 256 15.04 -2.45 15.85
C ARG A 256 16.42 -2.37 15.21
N ALA A 257 17.21 -1.38 15.59
CA ALA A 257 18.62 -1.28 15.29
C ALA A 257 19.37 -2.24 16.22
N ARG A 258 19.81 -3.39 15.70
CA ARG A 258 20.49 -4.44 16.47
C ARG A 258 21.94 -4.04 16.78
N ILE A 259 22.12 -3.00 17.59
CA ILE A 259 23.41 -2.45 17.99
C ILE A 259 23.99 -3.29 19.14
N GLY A 260 25.21 -3.79 18.97
CA GLY A 260 25.89 -4.61 19.98
C GLY A 260 26.22 -3.82 21.25
N GLY A 261 26.22 -4.50 22.40
CA GLY A 261 26.64 -3.91 23.69
C GLY A 261 25.62 -3.00 24.37
N GLN A 262 24.39 -2.89 23.84
CA GLN A 262 23.32 -2.10 24.46
C GLN A 262 22.46 -2.95 25.40
N ARG A 263 22.10 -2.39 26.56
CA ARG A 263 21.17 -3.03 27.50
C ARG A 263 19.74 -3.05 26.94
N ASP A 264 19.28 -1.89 26.47
CA ASP A 264 17.95 -1.72 25.92
C ASP A 264 17.91 -2.01 24.41
N ALA A 265 16.72 -2.31 23.90
CA ALA A 265 16.49 -2.36 22.46
C ALA A 265 16.43 -0.94 21.89
N TRP A 266 17.24 -0.67 20.86
CA TRP A 266 17.26 0.59 20.14
C TRP A 266 16.47 0.50 18.85
N PHE A 267 15.76 1.57 18.49
CA PHE A 267 14.88 1.63 17.33
C PHE A 267 15.21 2.83 16.46
N VAL A 268 15.09 2.67 15.15
CA VAL A 268 15.33 3.73 14.17
C VAL A 268 14.20 4.76 14.24
N VAL A 269 14.53 6.03 14.50
CA VAL A 269 13.56 7.12 14.68
C VAL A 269 13.59 8.15 13.56
N ASP A 270 14.74 8.28 12.89
CA ASP A 270 14.92 9.17 11.74
C ASP A 270 16.10 8.73 10.86
N LYS A 271 16.18 9.27 9.66
CA LYS A 271 17.27 9.00 8.71
C LYS A 271 17.65 10.29 7.99
N ASP A 272 18.95 10.57 7.96
CA ASP A 272 19.50 11.68 7.18
C ASP A 272 20.30 11.11 6.00
N VAL A 273 19.73 11.29 4.81
CA VAL A 273 20.31 10.82 3.54
C VAL A 273 21.54 11.67 3.15
N THR A 274 21.61 12.92 3.58
CA THR A 274 22.72 13.83 3.24
C THR A 274 23.97 13.47 4.02
N THR A 275 23.84 13.17 5.31
CA THR A 275 24.99 12.74 6.15
C THR A 275 25.19 11.23 6.16
N GLY A 276 24.21 10.45 5.69
CA GLY A 276 24.20 8.99 5.75
C GLY A 276 23.92 8.44 7.16
N ASN A 277 23.56 9.29 8.12
CA ASN A 277 23.31 8.88 9.50
C ASN A 277 21.91 8.30 9.68
N VAL A 278 21.82 7.28 10.55
CA VAL A 278 20.56 6.70 11.00
C VAL A 278 20.38 7.03 12.49
N TYR A 279 19.34 7.80 12.80
CA TYR A 279 19.04 8.19 14.17
C TYR A 279 18.27 7.09 14.89
N VAL A 280 18.68 6.79 16.12
CA VAL A 280 18.11 5.73 16.94
C VAL A 280 17.76 6.23 18.34
N ALA A 281 16.74 5.63 18.95
CA ALA A 281 16.36 5.92 20.34
C ALA A 281 16.12 4.62 21.13
N PRO A 282 16.31 4.63 22.46
CA PRO A 282 16.12 3.45 23.30
C PRO A 282 14.63 3.18 23.53
N THR A 283 14.27 1.93 23.80
CA THR A 283 12.91 1.45 24.15
C THR A 283 11.89 1.51 22.99
N THR A 284 10.85 0.67 23.09
CA THR A 284 9.86 0.54 22.00
C THR A 284 8.88 1.72 21.93
N ASP A 285 8.66 2.42 23.03
CA ASP A 285 7.66 3.49 23.17
C ASP A 285 8.28 4.89 23.25
N HIS A 286 9.53 5.03 22.80
CA HIS A 286 10.23 6.31 22.81
C HIS A 286 9.44 7.41 22.07
N PRO A 287 9.26 8.63 22.64
CA PRO A 287 8.45 9.68 22.03
C PRO A 287 8.92 10.11 20.62
N ALA A 288 10.19 9.91 20.28
CA ALA A 288 10.71 10.22 18.94
C ALA A 288 10.15 9.31 17.84
N LEU A 289 9.58 8.16 18.20
CA LEU A 289 8.90 7.26 17.27
C LEU A 289 7.48 7.74 16.92
N TYR A 290 6.89 8.63 17.71
CA TYR A 290 5.48 9.01 17.59
C TYR A 290 5.35 10.34 16.86
N ARG A 291 4.45 10.37 15.88
CA ARG A 291 4.10 11.54 15.08
C ARG A 291 2.61 11.52 14.78
N ASP A 292 1.99 12.68 14.74
CA ASP A 292 0.56 12.87 14.49
C ASP A 292 0.27 13.66 13.21
N LEU A 293 1.30 14.19 12.55
CA LEU A 293 1.14 14.97 11.33
C LEU A 293 1.94 14.35 10.18
N LEU A 294 1.32 14.25 9.02
CA LEU A 294 1.97 13.80 7.79
C LEU A 294 1.44 14.54 6.57
N ARG A 295 2.28 14.65 5.53
CA ARG A 295 1.93 15.17 4.22
C ARG A 295 2.13 14.10 3.16
N THR A 296 1.12 13.92 2.32
CA THR A 296 1.19 13.03 1.18
C THR A 296 1.68 13.74 -0.08
N ASP A 297 1.98 12.98 -1.12
CA ASP A 297 1.95 13.48 -2.49
C ASP A 297 0.50 13.76 -2.93
N ARG A 298 0.31 14.01 -4.23
CA ARG A 298 -1.01 14.22 -4.79
C ARG A 298 -1.87 12.97 -4.53
N MET A 299 -3.01 13.19 -3.88
CA MET A 299 -3.94 12.12 -3.56
C MET A 299 -4.51 11.46 -4.82
N HIS A 300 -4.59 10.14 -4.80
CA HIS A 300 -5.36 9.35 -5.76
C HIS A 300 -6.69 9.02 -5.10
N TRP A 301 -7.76 9.65 -5.57
CA TRP A 301 -9.12 9.39 -5.11
C TRP A 301 -9.78 8.35 -6.02
N LEU A 302 -10.55 7.43 -5.43
CA LEU A 302 -11.15 6.32 -6.16
C LEU A 302 -12.47 6.70 -6.83
N SER A 303 -13.34 7.39 -6.10
CA SER A 303 -14.68 7.76 -6.56
C SER A 303 -14.76 9.26 -6.87
N GLU A 304 -14.83 10.11 -5.84
CA GLU A 304 -14.86 11.57 -6.01
C GLU A 304 -13.45 12.18 -5.91
N ASP A 305 -13.00 12.90 -6.94
CA ASP A 305 -11.66 13.51 -7.01
C ASP A 305 -11.70 15.04 -7.04
N PRO A 306 -11.37 15.73 -5.92
CA PRO A 306 -11.42 15.27 -4.53
C PRO A 306 -12.87 15.16 -4.00
N PRO A 307 -13.09 14.54 -2.82
CA PRO A 307 -14.41 14.47 -2.19
C PRO A 307 -15.06 15.85 -2.01
N GLY A 308 -16.35 15.97 -2.31
CA GLY A 308 -17.04 17.27 -2.32
C GLY A 308 -16.97 18.01 -0.98
N GLU A 309 -17.05 17.29 0.13
CA GLU A 309 -16.89 17.84 1.49
C GLU A 309 -15.51 18.48 1.69
N LEU A 310 -14.45 17.80 1.24
CA LEU A 310 -13.08 18.28 1.37
C LEU A 310 -12.83 19.53 0.51
N VAL A 311 -13.45 19.60 -0.67
CA VAL A 311 -13.36 20.80 -1.54
C VAL A 311 -14.07 21.99 -0.90
N LYS A 312 -15.29 21.77 -0.38
CA LYS A 312 -16.16 22.80 0.18
C LYS A 312 -15.63 23.36 1.49
N ASN A 313 -15.24 22.49 2.41
CA ASN A 313 -14.87 22.87 3.78
C ASN A 313 -13.35 23.03 3.95
N LYS A 314 -12.55 22.65 2.94
CA LYS A 314 -11.07 22.53 3.00
C LYS A 314 -10.54 21.50 4.01
N MET A 315 -11.43 20.95 4.84
CA MET A 315 -11.14 19.97 5.86
C MET A 315 -12.19 18.86 5.82
N MET A 316 -11.80 17.63 6.15
CA MET A 316 -12.69 16.48 6.23
C MET A 316 -12.22 15.50 7.30
N GLU A 317 -13.14 15.04 8.14
CA GLU A 317 -12.88 13.96 9.09
C GLU A 317 -12.96 12.60 8.40
N CYS A 318 -11.98 11.74 8.69
CA CYS A 318 -11.94 10.39 8.15
C CYS A 318 -11.07 9.49 9.03
N HIS A 319 -10.86 8.26 8.58
CA HIS A 319 -9.95 7.31 9.21
C HIS A 319 -8.75 7.04 8.32
N PHE A 320 -7.61 6.75 8.93
CA PHE A 320 -6.35 6.53 8.24
C PHE A 320 -5.70 5.22 8.69
N ARG A 321 -4.97 4.60 7.77
CA ARG A 321 -3.91 3.63 8.08
C ARG A 321 -2.78 3.74 7.06
N PHE A 322 -1.55 3.40 7.46
CA PHE A 322 -0.40 3.28 6.56
C PHE A 322 0.24 1.89 6.54
N GLN A 323 -0.28 0.98 7.35
CA GLN A 323 0.06 -0.45 7.33
C GLN A 323 -1.24 -1.24 7.25
N HIS A 324 -1.26 -2.29 6.43
CA HIS A 324 -2.47 -3.05 6.13
C HIS A 324 -3.16 -3.65 7.38
N GLN A 325 -2.38 -4.15 8.36
CA GLN A 325 -2.90 -4.76 9.59
C GLN A 325 -3.12 -3.76 10.73
N MET A 326 -2.83 -2.48 10.51
CA MET A 326 -3.03 -1.43 11.51
C MET A 326 -4.52 -1.12 11.64
N ALA A 327 -4.96 -0.92 12.88
CA ALA A 327 -6.31 -0.41 13.16
C ALA A 327 -6.50 0.99 12.54
N LEU A 328 -7.73 1.28 12.14
CA LEU A 328 -8.09 2.59 11.60
C LEU A 328 -7.97 3.67 12.69
N VAL A 329 -7.27 4.76 12.38
CA VAL A 329 -7.05 5.88 13.30
C VAL A 329 -7.82 7.11 12.81
N PRO A 330 -8.65 7.73 13.65
CA PRO A 330 -9.31 8.99 13.30
C PRO A 330 -8.31 10.08 12.96
N CYS A 331 -8.59 10.83 11.89
CA CYS A 331 -7.77 11.94 11.43
C CYS A 331 -8.59 12.99 10.69
N VAL A 332 -8.00 14.18 10.56
CA VAL A 332 -8.55 15.29 9.79
C VAL A 332 -7.63 15.54 8.60
N LEU A 333 -8.21 15.54 7.41
CA LEU A 333 -7.53 15.89 6.16
C LEU A 333 -7.70 17.35 5.85
N THR A 334 -6.62 18.00 5.42
CA THR A 334 -6.62 19.37 4.89
C THR A 334 -6.05 19.38 3.48
N LEU A 335 -6.84 19.85 2.50
CA LEU A 335 -6.47 19.84 1.09
C LEU A 335 -5.67 21.09 0.70
N ASN A 336 -4.51 20.89 0.10
CA ASN A 336 -3.70 21.96 -0.48
C ASN A 336 -4.08 22.21 -1.95
N GLN A 337 -3.71 23.38 -2.47
CA GLN A 337 -3.99 23.77 -3.87
C GLN A 337 -3.30 22.88 -4.91
N ASP A 338 -2.17 22.26 -4.56
CA ASP A 338 -1.41 21.35 -5.43
C ASP A 338 -1.99 19.91 -5.45
N GLY A 339 -3.10 19.68 -4.75
CA GLY A 339 -3.72 18.36 -4.61
C GLY A 339 -3.04 17.44 -3.59
N THR A 340 -2.00 17.92 -2.88
CA THR A 340 -1.45 17.22 -1.72
C THR A 340 -2.36 17.41 -0.51
N VAL A 341 -2.27 16.51 0.46
CA VAL A 341 -3.06 16.57 1.68
C VAL A 341 -2.16 16.52 2.91
N TRP A 342 -2.48 17.36 3.88
CA TRP A 342 -2.03 17.19 5.26
C TRP A 342 -3.04 16.32 6.01
N ALA A 343 -2.56 15.29 6.69
CA ALA A 343 -3.38 14.48 7.58
C ALA A 343 -2.91 14.70 9.02
N THR A 344 -3.81 15.20 9.86
CA THR A 344 -3.59 15.39 11.31
C THR A 344 -4.33 14.27 12.03
N LEU A 345 -3.57 13.38 12.66
CA LEU A 345 -4.07 12.24 13.41
C LEU A 345 -4.54 12.70 14.79
N VAL A 346 -5.66 12.16 15.27
CA VAL A 346 -6.19 12.50 16.60
C VAL A 346 -5.27 11.99 17.72
N LYS A 347 -4.52 10.91 17.45
CA LYS A 347 -3.51 10.36 18.36
C LYS A 347 -2.19 10.16 17.60
N PRO A 348 -1.04 10.48 18.22
CA PRO A 348 0.26 10.17 17.63
C PRO A 348 0.43 8.67 17.37
N ILE A 349 0.97 8.35 16.20
CA ILE A 349 1.20 6.96 15.78
C ILE A 349 2.69 6.67 15.69
N ARG A 350 3.03 5.48 16.17
CA ARG A 350 4.38 4.95 16.16
C ARG A 350 4.85 4.68 14.73
N ALA A 351 6.07 5.12 14.42
CA ALA A 351 6.81 4.75 13.21
C ALA A 351 6.10 5.08 11.88
N LEU A 352 5.41 6.23 11.81
CA LEU A 352 4.99 6.78 10.52
C LEU A 352 6.20 6.85 9.58
N THR A 353 6.08 6.27 8.38
CA THR A 353 7.23 5.97 7.51
C THR A 353 7.05 6.60 6.12
N PRO A 354 7.92 7.52 5.69
CA PRO A 354 7.90 8.07 4.34
C PRO A 354 8.14 6.98 3.28
N GLY A 355 7.46 7.09 2.15
CA GLY A 355 7.46 6.08 1.07
C GLY A 355 6.32 5.05 1.17
N GLN A 356 5.78 4.82 2.37
CA GLN A 356 4.53 4.07 2.53
C GLN A 356 3.35 4.94 2.06
N PHE A 357 2.19 4.31 1.88
CA PHE A 357 0.97 5.00 1.48
C PHE A 357 0.08 5.28 2.69
N ALA A 358 -0.42 6.50 2.77
CA ALA A 358 -1.51 6.90 3.64
C ALA A 358 -2.83 6.56 2.95
N VAL A 359 -3.58 5.60 3.49
CA VAL A 359 -4.88 5.18 2.95
C VAL A 359 -5.99 5.70 3.84
N PHE A 360 -6.99 6.34 3.24
CA PHE A 360 -8.07 7.01 3.96
C PHE A 360 -9.41 6.33 3.74
N TYR A 361 -10.23 6.34 4.80
CA TYR A 361 -11.51 5.63 4.87
C TYR A 361 -12.60 6.51 5.47
N LYS A 362 -13.83 6.38 4.98
CA LYS A 362 -15.03 6.97 5.58
C LYS A 362 -16.12 5.91 5.70
N GLY A 363 -16.43 5.53 6.95
CA GLY A 363 -17.21 4.31 7.18
C GLY A 363 -16.48 3.09 6.60
N GLU A 364 -17.15 2.36 5.72
CA GLU A 364 -16.56 1.19 5.03
C GLU A 364 -15.89 1.53 3.70
N GLU A 365 -16.01 2.77 3.22
CA GLU A 365 -15.48 3.21 1.95
C GLU A 365 -14.00 3.54 2.06
N CYS A 366 -13.18 2.94 1.20
CA CYS A 366 -11.82 3.36 0.92
C CYS A 366 -11.88 4.56 -0.04
N LEU A 367 -11.49 5.73 0.44
CA LEU A 367 -11.53 6.96 -0.36
C LEU A 367 -10.39 7.00 -1.39
N GLY A 368 -9.27 6.35 -1.07
CA GLY A 368 -8.05 6.35 -1.86
C GLY A 368 -6.82 6.52 -0.99
N SER A 369 -5.69 6.85 -1.62
CA SER A 369 -4.43 7.01 -0.90
C SER A 369 -3.46 8.00 -1.56
N GLY A 370 -2.45 8.37 -0.79
CA GLY A 370 -1.30 9.15 -1.24
C GLY A 370 -0.03 8.66 -0.57
N LYS A 371 1.10 8.73 -1.26
CA LYS A 371 2.40 8.37 -0.69
C LYS A 371 2.81 9.38 0.36
N ILE A 372 3.22 8.90 1.53
CA ILE A 372 3.74 9.73 2.61
C ILE A 372 5.09 10.31 2.17
N LEU A 373 5.16 11.63 2.01
CA LEU A 373 6.37 12.33 1.59
C LEU A 373 7.10 12.96 2.76
N ARG A 374 6.36 13.59 3.67
CA ARG A 374 6.93 14.32 4.80
C ARG A 374 6.13 14.00 6.05
N LEU A 375 6.82 14.06 7.18
CA LEU A 375 6.20 13.95 8.49
C LEU A 375 6.34 15.29 9.21
N GLY A 376 5.43 15.54 10.15
CA GLY A 376 5.60 16.58 11.14
C GLY A 376 6.68 16.23 12.17
N PRO A 377 6.94 17.17 13.12
CA PRO A 377 7.86 16.93 14.21
C PRO A 377 7.42 15.73 15.06
N SER A 378 8.40 15.01 15.62
CA SER A 378 8.10 13.95 16.58
C SER A 378 7.58 14.50 17.90
N VAL A 379 6.87 13.68 18.67
CA VAL A 379 6.44 14.04 20.04
C VAL A 379 7.65 14.46 20.88
N TYR A 380 8.79 13.76 20.73
CA TYR A 380 10.05 14.14 21.39
C TYR A 380 10.52 15.55 21.00
N THR A 381 10.53 15.86 19.70
CA THR A 381 10.94 17.18 19.19
C THR A 381 10.05 18.29 19.73
N LEU A 382 8.74 18.05 19.78
CA LEU A 382 7.76 18.99 20.34
C LEU A 382 7.97 19.22 21.84
N GLN A 383 8.20 18.15 22.61
CA GLN A 383 8.50 18.24 24.04
C GLN A 383 9.77 19.05 24.31
N GLN A 384 10.85 18.80 23.56
CA GLN A 384 12.10 19.56 23.68
C GLN A 384 11.89 21.06 23.40
N GLY A 385 11.11 21.40 22.36
CA GLY A 385 10.76 22.79 22.06
C GLY A 385 9.99 23.48 23.20
N GLN A 386 9.03 22.78 23.82
CA GLN A 386 8.27 23.30 24.95
C GLN A 386 9.14 23.51 26.20
N HIS A 387 10.08 22.61 26.47
CA HIS A 387 11.01 22.75 27.58
C HIS A 387 11.92 23.97 27.41
N ARG A 388 12.45 24.21 26.21
CA ARG A 388 13.27 25.41 25.91
C ARG A 388 12.48 26.71 26.07
N MET A 389 11.24 26.76 25.58
CA MET A 389 10.38 27.93 25.77
C MET A 389 10.07 28.20 27.25
N LYS A 390 9.87 27.16 28.07
CA LYS A 390 9.67 27.29 29.51
C LYS A 390 10.93 27.74 30.24
N SER A 391 12.12 27.24 29.87
CA SER A 391 13.38 27.71 30.47
C SER A 391 13.64 29.18 30.15
N ASP A 392 13.38 29.62 28.92
CA ASP A 392 13.58 31.01 28.51
C ASP A 392 12.58 31.96 29.20
N ALA A 393 11.34 31.51 29.42
CA ALA A 393 10.33 32.22 30.21
C ALA A 393 10.70 32.33 31.71
N ASN A 394 11.34 31.30 32.28
CA ASN A 394 11.81 31.33 33.67
C ASN A 394 13.06 32.23 33.84
N LEU A 395 14.01 32.19 32.90
CA LEU A 395 15.18 33.06 32.90
C LEU A 395 14.78 34.54 32.77
N SER A 396 13.75 34.84 31.97
CA SER A 396 13.24 36.21 31.83
C SER A 396 12.45 36.69 33.05
N THR A 397 11.83 35.80 33.83
CA THR A 397 11.14 36.16 35.09
C THR A 397 12.08 36.28 36.28
N GLU A 398 13.17 35.51 36.32
CA GLU A 398 14.26 35.68 37.30
C GLU A 398 15.06 36.97 37.03
N ALA A 399 15.34 37.30 35.77
CA ALA A 399 16.02 38.56 35.40
C ALA A 399 15.20 39.83 35.71
N VAL A 400 13.88 39.70 35.90
CA VAL A 400 13.00 40.79 36.35
C VAL A 400 12.97 40.91 37.88
N LYS A 401 13.16 39.81 38.63
CA LYS A 401 13.24 39.84 40.10
C LYS A 401 14.59 40.33 40.64
N GLU A 402 15.66 40.25 39.87
CA GLU A 402 16.96 40.86 40.24
C GLU A 402 17.03 42.37 39.97
N ARG A 403 15.95 43.00 39.47
CA ARG A 403 15.85 44.45 39.28
C ARG A 403 14.78 45.08 40.18
N ASP A 404 14.75 44.71 41.45
CA ASP A 404 14.12 45.58 42.46
C ASP A 404 15.14 46.64 42.92
N PRO A 405 14.82 47.94 42.82
CA PRO A 405 15.74 48.99 43.21
C PRO A 405 15.82 49.05 44.74
N VAL A 406 17.04 48.84 45.25
CA VAL A 406 17.43 49.32 46.58
C VAL A 406 17.12 50.81 46.63
N THR A 407 16.15 51.19 47.46
CA THR A 407 15.93 52.58 47.90
C THR A 407 15.85 52.61 49.41
#